data_AF-A0A929L2D9-F1
#
_entry.id   AF-A0A929L2D9-F1
#
_cell.length_a   1.000
_cell.length_b   1.000
_cell.length_c   1.000
_cell.angle_alpha   90.00
_cell.angle_beta   90.00
_cell.angle_gamma   90.00
#
_symmetry.space_group_name_H-M   'P 1'
#
loop_
_entity.id
_entity.type
_entity.pdbx_description
1 polymer ?
#
loop_
_entity_poly.entity_id
_entity_poly.type
_entity_poly.pdbx_seq_one_letter_code
_entity_poly.pdbx_strand_id
1 'polypeptide(L)'
;MNKTWLLYRTMFHDGFSLSLKTKRGRRNLLVMLLVLVIGGVYIGLYGALILFSFQSGQSEVMLRSLLMIISMILVLMLFATFPSTYYFSKDLPVLLAMPLRAKEIINAKTLLILSMIGPLLLAVVITMTGAAALSGVFSVLQCVLMFGYGIFTGLSTIFILAGVIILMMRFLPFFRSKDKFMTLFGIMTVVLVLVMMSAIYGNPEMMSQANNDAHSSAAMFNALGGSIPIYLFPSAWAAFEGILRPSLLNFGINVAILAGSYLLFQFLASKFYLVAATNAVGSSPKKRKAANKDVMNGSMASLLAKVEIDTLVRTPAYLTNNVLGAFILPIAFMVPIYFVFKNTEIDSAQLSLMINAMLKTVNLPMFWAAMLVGMVIGYMVGGSTATTQTAITRGGRAGLAWMKSVPVPIEKQLQAKINVAMILAILSSLIMIGGILFFIGFQFFALIGALLGAIVPSYLSCQTSLLMDIYHPKLDWQDEAQAVKNNLNVFLGMFASFLMGVIIFVAAWLIYSLSNSLVLTIATVFVIQVVMIGLLWKQPVKWFHKYLDNVS
;
A
#
# COMPACT_ATOMS: atom_id res chain seq x y z
N MET A 1 -35.83 -21.44 6.86
CA MET A 1 -34.42 -20.98 6.94
C MET A 1 -34.39 -19.47 6.91
N ASN A 2 -33.63 -18.83 7.80
CA ASN A 2 -33.43 -17.37 7.78
C ASN A 2 -32.84 -16.97 6.42
N LYS A 3 -33.57 -16.17 5.62
CA LYS A 3 -33.17 -15.78 4.24
C LYS A 3 -31.75 -15.21 4.21
N THR A 4 -31.39 -14.45 5.25
CA THR A 4 -30.05 -13.89 5.47
C THR A 4 -28.96 -14.96 5.51
N TRP A 5 -29.20 -16.07 6.22
CA TRP A 5 -28.22 -17.14 6.37
C TRP A 5 -28.04 -17.92 5.06
N LEU A 6 -29.13 -18.16 4.32
CA LEU A 6 -29.07 -18.78 2.99
C LEU A 6 -28.21 -17.93 2.04
N LEU A 7 -28.49 -16.61 1.98
CA LEU A 7 -27.74 -15.64 1.17
C LEU A 7 -26.25 -15.60 1.53
N TYR A 8 -25.93 -15.52 2.82
CA TYR A 8 -24.55 -15.57 3.29
C TYR A 8 -23.85 -16.86 2.85
N ARG A 9 -24.49 -18.02 3.06
CA ARG A 9 -23.92 -19.31 2.71
C ARG A 9 -23.64 -19.44 1.21
N THR A 10 -24.56 -18.97 0.36
CA THR A 10 -24.35 -18.99 -1.10
C THR A 10 -23.20 -18.08 -1.51
N MET A 11 -23.13 -16.86 -0.98
CA MET A 11 -22.03 -15.92 -1.30
C MET A 11 -20.67 -16.44 -0.81
N PHE A 12 -20.64 -17.03 0.39
CA PHE A 12 -19.41 -17.60 0.96
C PHE A 12 -18.90 -18.77 0.14
N HIS A 13 -19.80 -19.65 -0.33
CA HIS A 13 -19.42 -20.79 -1.15
C HIS A 13 -18.87 -20.37 -2.53
N ASP A 14 -19.45 -19.36 -3.17
CA ASP A 14 -18.94 -18.80 -4.42
C ASP A 14 -17.58 -18.11 -4.25
N GLY A 15 -17.34 -17.48 -3.10
CA GLY A 15 -16.09 -16.75 -2.81
C GLY A 15 -14.93 -17.62 -2.33
N PHE A 16 -15.20 -18.63 -1.50
CA PHE A 16 -14.19 -19.33 -0.69
C PHE A 16 -14.13 -20.86 -0.92
N SER A 17 -14.59 -21.37 -2.07
CA SER A 17 -14.59 -22.81 -2.33
C SER A 17 -13.18 -23.43 -2.24
N LEU A 18 -12.95 -24.27 -1.23
CA LEU A 18 -11.72 -25.05 -1.02
C LEU A 18 -11.94 -26.49 -1.49
N SER A 19 -11.83 -26.72 -2.80
CA SER A 19 -11.98 -28.07 -3.38
C SER A 19 -10.63 -28.72 -3.70
N LEU A 20 -10.22 -29.71 -2.90
CA LEU A 20 -9.02 -30.53 -3.11
C LEU A 20 -9.00 -31.30 -4.44
N LYS A 21 -10.19 -31.50 -5.04
CA LYS A 21 -10.36 -32.22 -6.31
C LYS A 21 -9.92 -31.38 -7.52
N THR A 22 -9.84 -30.05 -7.39
CA THR A 22 -9.50 -29.16 -8.50
C THR A 22 -8.09 -28.57 -8.36
N LYS A 23 -7.38 -28.40 -9.48
CA LYS A 23 -6.05 -27.73 -9.51
C LYS A 23 -6.10 -26.33 -8.89
N ARG A 24 -7.22 -25.62 -9.11
CA ARG A 24 -7.50 -24.30 -8.52
C ARG A 24 -7.67 -24.37 -7.00
N GLY A 25 -8.37 -25.36 -6.47
CA GLY A 25 -8.55 -25.52 -5.04
C GLY A 25 -7.29 -25.98 -4.30
N ARG A 26 -6.44 -26.83 -4.90
CA ARG A 26 -5.11 -27.15 -4.33
C ARG A 26 -4.20 -25.92 -4.24
N ARG A 27 -4.19 -25.09 -5.30
CA ARG A 27 -3.45 -23.81 -5.29
C ARG A 27 -3.99 -22.86 -4.23
N ASN A 28 -5.31 -22.71 -4.12
CA ASN A 28 -5.92 -21.86 -3.10
C ASN A 28 -5.60 -22.34 -1.68
N LEU A 29 -5.52 -23.66 -1.46
CA LEU A 29 -5.15 -24.24 -0.18
C LEU A 29 -3.67 -24.00 0.16
N LEU A 30 -2.76 -24.14 -0.81
CA LEU A 30 -1.35 -23.79 -0.63
C LEU A 30 -1.16 -22.30 -0.30
N VAL A 31 -1.88 -21.41 -1.00
CA VAL A 31 -1.86 -19.97 -0.69
C VAL A 31 -2.41 -19.71 0.71
N MET A 32 -3.50 -20.39 1.10
CA MET A 32 -4.06 -20.28 2.45
C MET A 32 -3.06 -20.74 3.52
N LEU A 33 -2.37 -21.86 3.31
CA LEU A 33 -1.33 -22.35 4.22
C LEU A 33 -0.15 -21.36 4.32
N LEU A 34 0.32 -20.81 3.21
CA LEU A 34 1.36 -19.79 3.21
C LEU A 34 0.94 -18.53 3.96
N VAL A 35 -0.30 -18.06 3.76
CA VAL A 35 -0.86 -16.92 4.49
C VAL A 35 -0.97 -17.23 5.99
N LEU A 36 -1.34 -18.45 6.36
CA LEU A 36 -1.38 -18.87 7.76
C LEU A 36 0.02 -18.95 8.40
N VAL A 37 1.02 -19.42 7.67
CA VAL A 37 2.41 -19.49 8.16
C VAL A 37 2.98 -18.08 8.32
N ILE A 38 2.92 -17.25 7.28
CA ILE A 38 3.42 -15.87 7.32
C ILE A 38 2.64 -15.07 8.36
N GLY A 39 1.31 -15.17 8.34
CA GLY A 39 0.43 -14.53 9.32
C GLY A 39 0.75 -14.98 10.75
N GLY A 40 0.95 -16.27 10.97
CA GLY A 40 1.34 -16.82 12.27
C GLY A 40 2.67 -16.27 12.79
N VAL A 41 3.67 -16.09 11.91
CA VAL A 41 4.94 -15.44 12.28
C VAL A 41 4.73 -13.98 12.68
N TYR A 42 3.94 -13.20 11.92
CA TYR A 42 3.63 -11.81 12.26
C TYR A 42 2.86 -11.71 13.58
N ILE A 43 1.86 -12.58 13.77
CA ILE A 43 1.05 -12.68 15.00
C ILE A 43 1.94 -13.04 16.19
N GLY A 44 2.91 -13.96 16.02
CA GLY A 44 3.88 -14.35 17.04
C GLY A 44 4.85 -13.22 17.40
N LEU A 45 5.43 -12.55 16.41
CA LEU A 45 6.28 -11.37 16.60
C LEU A 45 5.52 -10.26 17.34
N TYR A 46 4.27 -10.06 16.95
CA TYR A 46 3.40 -9.08 17.57
C TYR A 46 3.11 -9.42 19.05
N GLY A 47 2.77 -10.67 19.34
CA GLY A 47 2.60 -11.16 20.71
C GLY A 47 3.86 -11.01 21.56
N ALA A 48 5.04 -11.29 20.98
CA ALA A 48 6.34 -11.13 21.65
C ALA A 48 6.64 -9.66 21.98
N LEU A 49 6.32 -8.72 21.07
CA LEU A 49 6.47 -7.29 21.32
C LEU A 49 5.58 -6.82 22.47
N ILE A 50 4.33 -7.25 22.52
CA ILE A 50 3.40 -6.93 23.62
C ILE A 50 3.89 -7.51 24.95
N LEU A 51 4.33 -8.76 24.94
CA LEU A 51 4.89 -9.41 26.12
C LEU A 51 6.06 -8.64 26.70
N PHE A 52 6.98 -8.24 25.82
CA PHE A 52 8.12 -7.41 26.18
C PHE A 52 7.67 -6.05 26.76
N SER A 53 6.61 -5.43 26.22
CA SER A 53 6.03 -4.19 26.79
C SER A 53 5.52 -4.39 28.21
N PHE A 54 4.82 -5.49 28.47
CA PHE A 54 4.27 -5.75 29.80
C PHE A 54 5.36 -6.03 30.84
N GLN A 55 6.42 -6.74 30.45
CA GLN A 55 7.53 -7.08 31.35
C GLN A 55 8.48 -5.91 31.64
N SER A 56 8.65 -4.99 30.69
CA SER A 56 9.57 -3.85 30.81
C SER A 56 9.01 -2.65 31.61
N GLY A 57 7.76 -2.71 32.09
CA GLY A 57 7.14 -1.62 32.86
C GLY A 57 6.76 -0.37 32.04
N GLN A 58 7.18 -0.27 30.77
CA GLN A 58 6.74 0.75 29.80
C GLN A 58 5.38 0.43 29.16
N SER A 59 4.57 -0.35 29.87
CA SER A 59 3.48 -1.15 29.32
C SER A 59 2.35 -0.33 28.72
N GLU A 60 1.99 0.81 29.30
CA GLU A 60 0.85 1.58 28.80
C GLU A 60 1.15 2.30 27.47
N VAL A 61 2.34 2.91 27.31
CA VAL A 61 2.67 3.72 26.13
C VAL A 61 2.86 2.87 24.89
N MET A 62 3.66 1.81 25.01
CA MET A 62 3.98 0.92 23.90
C MET A 62 2.75 0.09 23.48
N LEU A 63 1.90 -0.31 24.43
CA LEU A 63 0.65 -0.99 24.11
C LEU A 63 -0.35 -0.05 23.41
N ARG A 64 -0.45 1.22 23.84
CA ARG A 64 -1.29 2.24 23.19
C ARG A 64 -0.89 2.46 21.73
N SER A 65 0.41 2.60 21.44
CA SER A 65 0.89 2.82 20.08
C SER A 65 0.67 1.61 19.16
N LEU A 66 0.90 0.39 19.67
CA LEU A 66 0.68 -0.85 18.94
C LEU A 66 -0.80 -1.08 18.60
N LEU A 67 -1.70 -0.91 19.59
CA LEU A 67 -3.15 -1.04 19.38
C LEU A 67 -3.70 0.01 18.40
N MET A 68 -3.16 1.24 18.43
CA MET A 68 -3.53 2.29 17.49
C MET A 68 -3.19 1.91 16.05
N ILE A 69 -1.96 1.46 15.79
CA ILE A 69 -1.51 1.06 14.44
C ILE A 69 -2.42 -0.03 13.88
N ILE A 70 -2.75 -1.04 14.68
CA ILE A 70 -3.60 -2.14 14.23
C ILE A 70 -5.06 -1.71 14.02
N SER A 71 -5.61 -0.90 14.92
CA SER A 71 -6.96 -0.37 14.76
C SER A 71 -7.10 0.47 13.48
N MET A 72 -6.08 1.26 13.13
CA MET A 72 -6.04 2.02 11.88
C MET A 72 -5.97 1.12 10.65
N ILE A 73 -5.10 0.09 10.67
CA ILE A 73 -5.03 -0.89 9.58
C ILE A 73 -6.39 -1.56 9.37
N LEU A 74 -7.06 -1.97 10.47
CA LEU A 74 -8.39 -2.56 10.42
C LEU A 74 -9.42 -1.60 9.82
N VAL A 75 -9.43 -0.34 10.24
CA VAL A 75 -10.32 0.70 9.68
C VAL A 75 -10.07 0.90 8.19
N LEU A 76 -8.82 1.02 7.76
CA LEU A 76 -8.46 1.19 6.34
C LEU A 76 -8.90 -0.02 5.51
N MET A 77 -8.71 -1.23 6.02
CA MET A 77 -9.20 -2.46 5.38
C MET A 77 -10.73 -2.49 5.29
N LEU A 78 -11.43 -2.09 6.36
CA LEU A 78 -12.89 -2.04 6.39
C LEU A 78 -13.43 -1.01 5.40
N PHE A 79 -12.87 0.19 5.38
CA PHE A 79 -13.29 1.26 4.48
C PHE A 79 -13.12 0.89 3.01
N ALA A 80 -12.11 0.08 2.66
CA ALA A 80 -11.94 -0.45 1.30
C ALA A 80 -12.92 -1.60 0.95
N THR A 81 -13.25 -2.44 1.93
CA THR A 81 -14.03 -3.68 1.71
C THR A 81 -15.55 -3.46 1.71
N PHE A 82 -16.05 -2.51 2.51
CA PHE A 82 -17.48 -2.23 2.55
C PHE A 82 -18.06 -1.78 1.20
N PRO A 83 -17.53 -0.76 0.50
CA PRO A 83 -18.08 -0.29 -0.76
C PRO A 83 -17.98 -1.35 -1.86
N SER A 84 -16.85 -2.06 -1.89
CA SER A 84 -16.60 -3.13 -2.87
C SER A 84 -17.57 -4.30 -2.71
N THR A 85 -17.95 -4.63 -1.48
CA THR A 85 -18.87 -5.74 -1.21
C THR A 85 -20.35 -5.30 -1.27
N TYR A 86 -20.68 -4.08 -0.83
CA TYR A 86 -22.06 -3.60 -0.72
C TYR A 86 -22.64 -3.04 -2.01
N TYR A 87 -21.82 -2.31 -2.78
CA TYR A 87 -22.28 -1.49 -3.90
C TYR A 87 -21.63 -1.89 -5.23
N PHE A 88 -20.38 -2.32 -5.22
CA PHE A 88 -19.62 -2.62 -6.45
C PHE A 88 -19.45 -4.10 -6.74
N SER A 89 -20.22 -4.94 -6.04
CA SER A 89 -20.16 -6.38 -6.17
C SER A 89 -20.99 -6.86 -7.37
N LYS A 90 -20.50 -7.89 -8.09
CA LYS A 90 -21.12 -8.37 -9.34
C LYS A 90 -22.51 -9.01 -9.14
N ASP A 91 -22.76 -9.51 -7.95
CA ASP A 91 -24.02 -10.11 -7.49
C ASP A 91 -25.11 -9.08 -7.18
N LEU A 92 -24.77 -7.79 -7.01
CA LEU A 92 -25.73 -6.77 -6.59
C LEU A 92 -26.94 -6.61 -7.52
N PRO A 93 -26.80 -6.57 -8.87
CA PRO A 93 -27.96 -6.45 -9.76
C PRO A 93 -28.94 -7.62 -9.61
N VAL A 94 -28.42 -8.84 -9.41
CA VAL A 94 -29.23 -10.05 -9.20
C VAL A 94 -29.96 -9.98 -7.85
N LEU A 95 -29.26 -9.54 -6.79
CA LEU A 95 -29.86 -9.39 -5.47
C LEU A 95 -30.95 -8.32 -5.41
N LEU A 96 -30.78 -7.22 -6.16
CA LEU A 96 -31.76 -6.13 -6.24
C LEU A 96 -33.02 -6.53 -7.04
N ALA A 97 -32.92 -7.51 -7.94
CA ALA A 97 -34.07 -8.03 -8.69
C ALA A 97 -34.91 -9.04 -7.88
N MET A 98 -34.36 -9.61 -6.80
CA MET A 98 -35.07 -10.54 -5.94
C MET A 98 -35.95 -9.82 -4.90
N PRO A 99 -37.07 -10.43 -4.45
CA PRO A 99 -37.95 -9.87 -3.43
C PRO A 99 -37.35 -10.00 -2.01
N LEU A 100 -36.17 -9.41 -1.82
CA LEU A 100 -35.40 -9.40 -0.58
C LEU A 100 -35.50 -8.05 0.11
N ARG A 101 -35.55 -8.05 1.45
CA ARG A 101 -35.54 -6.80 2.22
C ARG A 101 -34.12 -6.26 2.32
N ALA A 102 -33.96 -4.94 2.43
CA ALA A 102 -32.66 -4.28 2.61
C ALA A 102 -31.83 -4.91 3.74
N LYS A 103 -32.48 -5.21 4.88
CA LYS A 103 -31.85 -5.83 6.05
C LYS A 103 -31.29 -7.23 5.76
N GLU A 104 -31.95 -8.02 4.93
CA GLU A 104 -31.52 -9.39 4.60
C GLU A 104 -30.24 -9.37 3.75
N ILE A 105 -30.17 -8.47 2.76
CA ILE A 105 -29.00 -8.31 1.90
C ILE A 105 -27.80 -7.76 2.70
N ILE A 106 -28.02 -6.68 3.46
CA ILE A 106 -26.96 -6.05 4.23
C ILE A 106 -26.40 -7.00 5.28
N ASN A 107 -27.26 -7.70 6.01
CA ASN A 107 -26.80 -8.61 7.07
C ASN A 107 -25.98 -9.78 6.48
N ALA A 108 -26.38 -10.31 5.33
CA ALA A 108 -25.61 -11.33 4.62
C ALA A 108 -24.24 -10.80 4.18
N LYS A 109 -24.18 -9.58 3.63
CA LYS A 109 -22.93 -8.95 3.20
C LYS A 109 -22.04 -8.53 4.39
N THR A 110 -22.58 -8.08 5.53
CA THR A 110 -21.80 -7.86 6.76
C THR A 110 -21.19 -9.16 7.27
N LEU A 111 -21.95 -10.26 7.26
CA LEU A 111 -21.45 -11.58 7.66
C LEU A 111 -20.31 -12.03 6.74
N LEU A 112 -20.41 -11.75 5.44
CA LEU A 112 -19.33 -12.00 4.49
C LEU A 112 -18.08 -11.17 4.82
N ILE A 113 -18.21 -9.87 5.07
CA ILE A 113 -17.07 -9.02 5.49
C ILE A 113 -16.47 -9.51 6.81
N LEU A 114 -17.30 -9.90 7.77
CA LEU A 114 -16.85 -10.48 9.04
C LEU A 114 -16.09 -11.79 8.81
N SER A 115 -16.48 -12.62 7.85
CA SER A 115 -15.72 -13.83 7.50
C SER A 115 -14.36 -13.52 6.86
N MET A 116 -14.23 -12.37 6.18
CA MET A 116 -12.98 -11.94 5.54
C MET A 116 -11.99 -11.31 6.53
N ILE A 117 -12.48 -10.44 7.44
CA ILE A 117 -11.65 -9.63 8.34
C ILE A 117 -11.67 -10.15 9.78
N GLY A 118 -12.73 -10.85 10.18
CA GLY A 118 -12.90 -11.40 11.53
C GLY A 118 -11.76 -12.30 12.01
N PRO A 119 -11.16 -13.18 11.17
CA PRO A 119 -9.99 -13.95 11.59
C PRO A 119 -8.80 -13.09 11.99
N LEU A 120 -8.55 -11.98 11.29
CA LEU A 120 -7.50 -11.02 11.63
C LEU A 120 -7.80 -10.31 12.96
N LEU A 121 -9.06 -9.86 13.12
CA LEU A 121 -9.52 -9.26 14.38
C LEU A 121 -9.31 -10.22 15.56
N LEU A 122 -9.74 -11.47 15.40
CA LEU A 122 -9.68 -12.50 16.44
C LEU A 122 -8.22 -12.83 16.79
N ALA A 123 -7.34 -12.95 15.79
CA ALA A 123 -5.91 -13.18 15.98
C ALA A 123 -5.23 -12.07 16.80
N VAL A 124 -5.55 -10.81 16.51
CA VAL A 124 -5.04 -9.65 17.26
C VAL A 124 -5.54 -9.69 18.70
N VAL A 125 -6.83 -9.96 18.94
CA VAL A 125 -7.39 -9.97 20.30
C VAL A 125 -6.84 -11.14 21.12
N ILE A 126 -6.72 -12.33 20.52
CA ILE A 126 -6.13 -13.51 21.17
C ILE A 126 -4.67 -13.25 21.54
N THR A 127 -3.88 -12.68 20.64
CA THR A 127 -2.46 -12.40 20.95
C THR A 127 -2.30 -11.37 22.05
N MET A 128 -3.14 -10.33 22.08
CA MET A 128 -3.15 -9.34 23.16
C MET A 128 -3.39 -9.97 24.51
N THR A 129 -4.47 -10.76 24.59
CA THR A 129 -4.96 -11.32 25.85
C THR A 129 -4.08 -12.47 26.32
N GLY A 130 -3.55 -13.27 25.38
CA GLY A 130 -2.55 -14.29 25.65
C GLY A 130 -1.25 -13.69 26.17
N ALA A 131 -0.76 -12.61 25.55
CA ALA A 131 0.40 -11.88 26.04
C ALA A 131 0.18 -11.28 27.43
N ALA A 132 -0.99 -10.67 27.68
CA ALA A 132 -1.34 -10.15 28.99
C ALA A 132 -1.39 -11.25 30.06
N ALA A 133 -1.96 -12.41 29.75
CA ALA A 133 -2.00 -13.55 30.66
C ALA A 133 -0.61 -14.12 30.96
N LEU A 134 0.24 -14.26 29.94
CA LEU A 134 1.62 -14.75 30.07
C LEU A 134 2.55 -13.78 30.80
N SER A 135 2.22 -12.48 30.83
CA SER A 135 3.00 -11.49 31.58
C SER A 135 2.92 -11.64 33.10
N GLY A 136 1.87 -12.31 33.61
CA GLY A 136 1.61 -12.44 35.05
C GLY A 136 1.15 -11.15 35.75
N VAL A 137 1.03 -10.03 35.02
CA VAL A 137 0.64 -8.71 35.56
C VAL A 137 -0.88 -8.60 35.79
N PHE A 138 -1.68 -9.26 34.95
CA PHE A 138 -3.14 -9.16 34.98
C PHE A 138 -3.79 -10.41 35.57
N SER A 139 -4.87 -10.21 36.33
CA SER A 139 -5.69 -11.31 36.81
C SER A 139 -6.46 -11.99 35.67
N VAL A 140 -6.86 -13.25 35.87
CA VAL A 140 -7.65 -14.01 34.89
C VAL A 140 -8.93 -13.27 34.49
N LEU A 141 -9.60 -12.63 35.44
CA LEU A 141 -10.81 -11.82 35.18
C LEU A 141 -10.50 -10.64 34.25
N GLN A 142 -9.39 -9.94 34.47
CA GLN A 142 -8.98 -8.82 33.63
C GLN A 142 -8.64 -9.28 32.20
N CYS A 143 -7.99 -10.43 32.03
CA CYS A 143 -7.72 -11.02 30.71
C CYS A 143 -9.03 -11.37 29.97
N VAL A 144 -10.02 -11.93 30.66
CA VAL A 144 -11.34 -12.23 30.08
C VAL A 144 -12.07 -10.95 29.67
N LEU A 145 -12.03 -9.92 30.51
CA LEU A 145 -12.61 -8.62 30.17
C LEU A 145 -11.92 -8.03 28.93
N MET A 146 -10.58 -7.99 28.89
CA MET A 146 -9.81 -7.51 27.73
C MET A 146 -10.20 -8.21 26.42
N PHE A 147 -10.41 -9.53 26.47
CA PHE A 147 -10.87 -10.32 25.33
C PHE A 147 -12.23 -9.84 24.80
N GLY A 148 -13.19 -9.69 25.71
CA GLY A 148 -14.52 -9.19 25.36
C GLY A 148 -14.48 -7.74 24.84
N TYR A 149 -13.65 -6.87 25.42
CA TYR A 149 -13.44 -5.51 24.92
C TYR A 149 -12.92 -5.50 23.49
N GLY A 150 -11.89 -6.29 23.19
CA GLY A 150 -11.29 -6.34 21.87
C GLY A 150 -12.32 -6.74 20.79
N ILE A 151 -13.12 -7.77 21.07
CA ILE A 151 -14.14 -8.25 20.13
C ILE A 151 -15.27 -7.23 19.95
N PHE A 152 -15.87 -6.74 21.04
CA PHE A 152 -17.01 -5.84 20.96
C PHE A 152 -16.65 -4.50 20.33
N THR A 153 -15.45 -4.00 20.62
CA THR A 153 -14.90 -2.83 19.93
C THR A 153 -14.80 -3.10 18.43
N GLY A 154 -14.16 -4.20 18.03
CA GLY A 154 -14.01 -4.55 16.62
C GLY A 154 -15.33 -4.60 15.88
N LEU A 155 -16.33 -5.24 16.47
CA LEU A 155 -17.68 -5.34 15.92
C LEU A 155 -18.39 -3.97 15.86
N SER A 156 -18.27 -3.15 16.89
CA SER A 156 -18.85 -1.80 16.89
C SER A 156 -18.26 -0.93 15.77
N THR A 157 -16.95 -1.00 15.54
CA THR A 157 -16.25 -0.30 14.45
C THR A 157 -16.75 -0.74 13.08
N ILE A 158 -16.99 -2.04 12.89
CA ILE A 158 -17.60 -2.57 11.66
C ILE A 158 -18.97 -1.94 11.43
N PHE A 159 -19.86 -1.89 12.44
CA PHE A 159 -21.20 -1.31 12.28
C PHE A 159 -21.19 0.20 12.05
N ILE A 160 -20.34 0.94 12.78
CA ILE A 160 -20.18 2.39 12.60
C ILE A 160 -19.72 2.69 11.17
N LEU A 161 -18.64 2.04 10.70
CA LEU A 161 -18.11 2.24 9.35
C LEU A 161 -19.13 1.85 8.26
N ALA A 162 -19.84 0.75 8.44
CA ALA A 162 -20.89 0.34 7.52
C ALA A 162 -21.99 1.42 7.41
N GLY A 163 -22.41 1.99 8.54
CA GLY A 163 -23.38 3.09 8.60
C GLY A 163 -22.88 4.35 7.89
N VAL A 164 -21.63 4.76 8.16
CA VAL A 164 -20.98 5.91 7.49
C VAL A 164 -20.96 5.72 5.98
N ILE A 165 -20.60 4.53 5.50
CA ILE A 165 -20.52 4.25 4.05
C ILE A 165 -21.89 4.25 3.40
N ILE A 166 -22.94 3.77 4.08
CA ILE A 166 -24.32 3.88 3.59
C ILE A 166 -24.74 5.34 3.43
N LEU A 167 -24.43 6.20 4.42
CA LEU A 167 -24.69 7.64 4.33
C LEU A 167 -23.89 8.29 3.20
N MET A 168 -22.60 7.96 3.08
CA MET A 168 -21.76 8.50 2.02
C MET A 168 -22.31 8.16 0.64
N MET A 169 -22.63 6.89 0.37
CA MET A 169 -23.17 6.45 -0.93
C MET A 169 -24.54 7.04 -1.24
N ARG A 170 -25.34 7.31 -0.20
CA ARG A 170 -26.65 7.96 -0.34
C ARG A 170 -26.51 9.41 -0.80
N PHE A 171 -25.74 10.21 -0.06
CA PHE A 171 -25.75 11.66 -0.17
C PHE A 171 -24.67 12.24 -1.08
N LEU A 172 -23.64 11.47 -1.45
CA LEU A 172 -22.54 11.95 -2.27
C LEU A 172 -22.53 11.22 -3.63
N PRO A 173 -23.09 11.83 -4.70
CA PRO A 173 -23.12 11.23 -6.03
C PRO A 173 -21.74 10.91 -6.59
N PHE A 174 -20.71 11.64 -6.15
CA PHE A 174 -19.31 11.43 -6.52
C PHE A 174 -18.81 10.02 -6.15
N PHE A 175 -19.25 9.50 -4.99
CA PHE A 175 -18.81 8.20 -4.47
C PHE A 175 -19.52 7.00 -5.12
N ARG A 176 -20.55 7.24 -5.95
CA ARG A 176 -21.32 6.17 -6.61
C ARG A 176 -20.54 5.44 -7.69
N SER A 177 -19.50 6.04 -8.27
CA SER A 177 -18.61 5.34 -9.19
C SER A 177 -17.50 4.63 -8.40
N LYS A 178 -17.40 3.32 -8.57
CA LYS A 178 -16.32 2.47 -8.02
C LYS A 178 -14.95 3.11 -8.20
N ASP A 179 -14.71 3.57 -9.42
CA ASP A 179 -13.45 4.12 -9.85
C ASP A 179 -13.04 5.38 -9.09
N LYS A 180 -13.95 6.37 -8.99
CA LYS A 180 -13.66 7.61 -8.25
C LYS A 180 -13.61 7.40 -6.74
N PHE A 181 -14.39 6.44 -6.22
CA PHE A 181 -14.33 6.09 -4.81
C PHE A 181 -12.94 5.52 -4.49
N MET A 182 -12.49 4.56 -5.28
CA MET A 182 -11.21 3.88 -5.06
C MET A 182 -10.01 4.81 -5.28
N THR A 183 -10.06 5.76 -6.23
CA THR A 183 -9.01 6.79 -6.34
C THR A 183 -8.95 7.67 -5.10
N LEU A 184 -10.09 8.25 -4.70
CA LEU A 184 -10.11 9.19 -3.58
C LEU A 184 -9.68 8.48 -2.30
N PHE A 185 -10.15 7.26 -2.07
CA PHE A 185 -9.73 6.46 -0.93
C PHE A 185 -8.22 6.14 -0.96
N GLY A 186 -7.67 5.80 -2.13
CA GLY A 186 -6.23 5.60 -2.29
C GLY A 186 -5.44 6.86 -1.92
N ILE A 187 -5.84 8.03 -2.44
CA ILE A 187 -5.22 9.33 -2.12
C ILE A 187 -5.34 9.63 -0.62
N MET A 188 -6.54 9.47 -0.04
CA MET A 188 -6.77 9.65 1.40
C MET A 188 -5.88 8.75 2.24
N THR A 189 -5.71 7.49 1.85
CA THR A 189 -4.88 6.53 2.59
C THR A 189 -3.42 6.97 2.58
N VAL A 190 -2.90 7.42 1.44
CA VAL A 190 -1.54 7.97 1.35
C VAL A 190 -1.39 9.20 2.24
N VAL A 191 -2.31 10.18 2.12
CA VAL A 191 -2.28 11.40 2.96
C VAL A 191 -2.34 11.06 4.45
N LEU A 192 -3.20 10.12 4.84
CA LEU A 192 -3.33 9.68 6.23
C LEU A 192 -2.04 9.05 6.75
N VAL A 193 -1.39 8.18 5.97
CA VAL A 193 -0.09 7.60 6.33
C VAL A 193 0.96 8.70 6.51
N LEU A 194 1.01 9.71 5.63
CA LEU A 194 1.95 10.82 5.74
C LEU A 194 1.71 11.68 6.98
N VAL A 195 0.44 12.00 7.27
CA VAL A 195 0.08 12.73 8.49
C VAL A 195 0.48 11.94 9.73
N MET A 196 0.26 10.62 9.75
CA MET A 196 0.69 9.78 10.87
C MET A 196 2.21 9.74 11.03
N MET A 197 2.96 9.57 9.94
CA MET A 197 4.42 9.64 10.00
C MET A 197 4.87 11.00 10.53
N SER A 198 4.24 12.09 10.10
CA SER A 198 4.56 13.42 10.62
C SER A 198 4.25 13.59 12.10
N ALA A 199 3.15 13.00 12.59
CA ALA A 199 2.78 13.03 14.00
C ALA A 199 3.74 12.20 14.87
N ILE A 200 4.22 11.06 14.35
CA ILE A 200 5.17 10.18 15.05
C ILE A 200 6.54 10.84 15.14
N TYR A 201 7.07 11.32 14.02
CA TYR A 201 8.45 11.82 13.97
C TYR A 201 8.56 13.30 14.34
N GLY A 202 7.51 14.09 14.17
CA GLY A 202 7.59 15.56 14.19
C GLY A 202 7.56 16.26 15.52
N ASN A 203 7.67 15.53 16.62
CA ASN A 203 7.62 16.10 17.94
C ASN A 203 8.79 15.54 18.80
N PRO A 204 9.88 16.32 19.02
CA PRO A 204 11.15 15.84 19.58
C PRO A 204 11.10 15.45 21.06
N GLU A 205 10.24 16.12 21.85
CA GLU A 205 10.01 15.81 23.27
C GLU A 205 9.55 14.35 23.46
N MET A 206 9.00 13.73 22.41
CA MET A 206 8.43 12.38 22.38
C MET A 206 9.45 11.24 22.39
N MET A 207 10.70 11.46 21.95
CA MET A 207 11.78 10.45 21.99
C MET A 207 12.60 10.55 23.29
N SER A 208 12.65 11.74 23.89
CA SER A 208 13.43 12.06 25.09
C SER A 208 12.66 11.76 26.39
N GLN A 209 11.36 12.07 26.45
CA GLN A 209 10.52 11.81 27.64
C GLN A 209 10.16 10.33 27.85
N ALA A 210 10.53 9.45 26.91
CA ALA A 210 10.36 8.00 27.06
C ALA A 210 11.06 7.42 28.31
N ASN A 211 11.98 8.17 28.92
CA ASN A 211 12.75 7.70 30.07
C ASN A 211 12.16 8.05 31.46
N ASN A 212 11.32 9.08 31.62
CA ASN A 212 11.19 9.69 32.96
C ASN A 212 9.80 9.78 33.63
N ASP A 213 8.64 9.65 32.97
CA ASP A 213 7.37 9.75 33.72
C ASP A 213 6.18 8.99 33.12
N ALA A 214 5.44 8.24 33.95
CA ALA A 214 4.22 7.52 33.57
C ALA A 214 3.02 8.44 33.20
N HIS A 215 3.04 9.70 33.63
CA HIS A 215 2.05 10.73 33.26
C HIS A 215 2.27 11.32 31.85
N SER A 216 3.41 11.04 31.20
CA SER A 216 3.66 11.39 29.80
C SER A 216 2.86 10.54 28.80
N SER A 217 2.27 9.42 29.23
CA SER A 217 1.59 8.44 28.38
C SER A 217 0.28 8.94 27.73
N ALA A 218 -0.48 9.79 28.42
CA ALA A 218 -1.69 10.41 27.90
C ALA A 218 -1.39 11.61 26.98
N ALA A 219 -0.34 12.37 27.30
CA ALA A 219 0.17 13.45 26.46
C ALA A 219 0.75 12.90 25.15
N MET A 220 1.56 11.83 25.23
CA MET A 220 2.12 11.11 24.09
C MET A 220 1.03 10.46 23.22
N PHE A 221 -0.01 9.90 23.83
CA PHE A 221 -1.17 9.37 23.11
C PHE A 221 -1.96 10.46 22.34
N ASN A 222 -2.23 11.61 22.95
CA ASN A 222 -2.87 12.73 22.26
C ASN A 222 -1.97 13.34 21.18
N ALA A 223 -0.65 13.35 21.40
CA ALA A 223 0.35 13.90 20.50
C ALA A 223 0.74 12.99 19.32
N LEU A 224 0.67 11.65 19.46
CA LEU A 224 0.84 10.66 18.36
C LEU A 224 -0.32 10.66 17.37
N GLY A 225 -1.21 11.66 17.47
CA GLY A 225 -2.47 11.68 16.77
C GLY A 225 -3.43 10.60 17.29
N GLY A 226 -3.26 10.05 18.50
CA GLY A 226 -4.20 9.09 19.09
C GLY A 226 -5.59 9.68 19.27
N SER A 227 -5.68 11.01 19.37
CA SER A 227 -6.94 11.75 19.28
C SER A 227 -7.61 11.63 17.90
N ILE A 228 -6.88 11.44 16.79
CA ILE A 228 -7.43 11.33 15.44
C ILE A 228 -8.27 10.05 15.28
N PRO A 229 -7.80 8.83 15.63
CA PRO A 229 -8.64 7.64 15.75
C PRO A 229 -9.80 7.81 16.71
N ILE A 230 -9.62 8.50 17.85
CA ILE A 230 -10.70 8.74 18.82
C ILE A 230 -11.82 9.60 18.21
N TYR A 231 -11.45 10.67 17.50
CA TYR A 231 -12.39 11.58 16.86
C TYR A 231 -13.04 10.96 15.61
N LEU A 232 -12.29 10.15 14.85
CA LEU A 232 -12.81 9.45 13.68
C LEU A 232 -13.63 8.20 14.06
N PHE A 233 -13.28 7.53 15.17
CA PHE A 233 -13.87 6.28 15.65
C PHE A 233 -13.97 6.25 17.19
N PRO A 234 -15.05 6.77 17.78
CA PRO A 234 -15.25 6.82 19.23
C PRO A 234 -15.17 5.45 19.94
N SER A 235 -15.43 4.36 19.21
CA SER A 235 -15.25 2.99 19.70
C SER A 235 -13.79 2.67 20.05
N ALA A 236 -12.82 3.25 19.34
CA ALA A 236 -11.41 3.07 19.62
C ALA A 236 -11.04 3.60 21.01
N TRP A 237 -11.55 4.78 21.40
CA TRP A 237 -11.31 5.37 22.72
C TRP A 237 -11.78 4.48 23.88
N ALA A 238 -13.04 4.02 23.81
CA ALA A 238 -13.62 3.14 24.83
C ALA A 238 -12.89 1.78 24.92
N ALA A 239 -12.32 1.32 23.81
CA ALA A 239 -11.51 0.13 23.76
C ALA A 239 -10.15 0.31 24.44
N PHE A 240 -9.49 1.46 24.24
CA PHE A 240 -8.17 1.71 24.82
C PHE A 240 -8.21 1.73 26.35
N GLU A 241 -9.15 2.48 26.94
CA GLU A 241 -9.33 2.50 28.40
C GLU A 241 -9.78 1.15 28.95
N GLY A 242 -10.67 0.45 28.23
CA GLY A 242 -11.14 -0.88 28.64
C GLY A 242 -10.11 -2.00 28.53
N ILE A 243 -9.13 -1.88 27.61
CA ILE A 243 -8.05 -2.86 27.43
C ILE A 243 -6.92 -2.62 28.43
N LEU A 244 -6.57 -1.36 28.74
CA LEU A 244 -5.52 -1.03 29.70
C LEU A 244 -5.99 -1.16 31.15
N ARG A 245 -7.23 -0.73 31.42
CA ARG A 245 -7.85 -0.74 32.73
C ARG A 245 -9.20 -1.44 32.65
N PRO A 246 -9.20 -2.78 32.46
CA PRO A 246 -10.43 -3.55 32.35
C PRO A 246 -11.28 -3.40 33.61
N SER A 247 -12.38 -2.65 33.48
CA SER A 247 -13.39 -2.47 34.52
C SER A 247 -14.73 -3.03 34.06
N LEU A 248 -15.59 -3.41 35.01
CA LEU A 248 -16.92 -3.93 34.68
C LEU A 248 -17.83 -2.84 34.08
N LEU A 249 -17.67 -1.59 34.57
CA LEU A 249 -18.46 -0.44 34.11
C LEU A 249 -18.16 -0.12 32.64
N ASN A 250 -16.87 0.01 32.29
CA ASN A 250 -16.46 0.29 30.91
C ASN A 250 -16.89 -0.85 29.97
N PHE A 251 -17.06 -2.08 30.49
CA PHE A 251 -17.42 -3.25 29.70
C PHE A 251 -18.90 -3.17 29.35
N GLY A 252 -19.73 -2.81 30.33
CA GLY A 252 -21.13 -2.47 30.11
C GLY A 252 -21.33 -1.34 29.10
N ILE A 253 -20.51 -0.28 29.18
CA ILE A 253 -20.53 0.82 28.21
C ILE A 253 -20.17 0.32 26.80
N ASN A 254 -19.15 -0.53 26.66
CA ASN A 254 -18.77 -1.07 25.35
C ASN A 254 -19.86 -1.96 24.74
N VAL A 255 -20.52 -2.78 25.55
CA VAL A 255 -21.69 -3.57 25.12
C VAL A 255 -22.83 -2.65 24.67
N ALA A 256 -23.08 -1.55 25.40
CA ALA A 256 -24.09 -0.56 25.01
C ALA A 256 -23.74 0.14 23.68
N ILE A 257 -22.46 0.48 23.45
CA ILE A 257 -21.99 1.06 22.18
C ILE A 257 -22.16 0.06 21.03
N LEU A 258 -21.84 -1.22 21.25
CA LEU A 258 -22.06 -2.27 20.25
C LEU A 258 -23.55 -2.39 19.89
N ALA A 259 -24.42 -2.45 20.89
CA ALA A 259 -25.86 -2.53 20.68
C ALA A 259 -26.39 -1.29 19.95
N GLY A 260 -25.99 -0.09 20.40
CA GLY A 260 -26.39 1.18 19.79
C GLY A 260 -25.90 1.33 18.35
N SER A 261 -24.64 1.00 18.07
CA SER A 261 -24.08 1.04 16.72
C SER A 261 -24.74 0.05 15.78
N TYR A 262 -25.05 -1.17 16.25
CA TYR A 262 -25.81 -2.15 15.47
C TYR A 262 -27.23 -1.66 15.15
N LEU A 263 -27.94 -1.12 16.14
CA LEU A 263 -29.30 -0.58 15.94
C LEU A 263 -29.32 0.59 14.96
N LEU A 264 -28.39 1.53 15.11
CA LEU A 264 -28.24 2.67 14.21
C LEU A 264 -27.89 2.21 12.79
N PHE A 265 -26.98 1.25 12.67
CA PHE A 265 -26.66 0.63 11.39
C PHE A 265 -27.88 -0.03 10.73
N GLN A 266 -28.67 -0.82 11.46
CA GLN A 266 -29.89 -1.43 10.94
C GLN A 266 -30.92 -0.39 10.48
N PHE A 267 -31.04 0.72 11.21
CA PHE A 267 -31.91 1.82 10.85
C PHE A 267 -31.47 2.45 9.52
N LEU A 268 -30.20 2.84 9.41
CA LEU A 268 -29.62 3.43 8.19
C LEU A 268 -29.72 2.48 6.99
N ALA A 269 -29.40 1.20 7.20
CA ALA A 269 -29.52 0.13 6.22
C ALA A 269 -30.94 0.04 5.65
N SER A 270 -31.95 -0.01 6.52
CA SER A 270 -33.34 -0.14 6.10
C SER A 270 -33.86 1.07 5.31
N LYS A 271 -33.38 2.27 5.63
CA LYS A 271 -33.89 3.53 5.05
C LYS A 271 -33.16 3.94 3.78
N PHE A 272 -31.86 3.72 3.70
CA PHE A 272 -31.03 4.34 2.65
C PHE A 272 -30.37 3.37 1.68
N TYR A 273 -30.15 2.10 2.08
CA TYR A 273 -29.32 1.18 1.30
C TYR A 273 -29.86 0.91 -0.11
N LEU A 274 -31.12 0.47 -0.24
CA LEU A 274 -31.66 0.07 -1.54
C LEU A 274 -31.64 1.22 -2.55
N VAL A 275 -31.91 2.44 -2.09
CA VAL A 275 -31.87 3.61 -2.96
C VAL A 275 -30.44 4.01 -3.31
N ALA A 276 -29.47 3.85 -2.40
CA ALA A 276 -28.06 4.05 -2.73
C ALA A 276 -27.54 2.97 -3.72
N ALA A 277 -27.93 1.71 -3.52
CA ALA A 277 -27.53 0.56 -4.34
C ALA A 277 -28.06 0.64 -5.77
N THR A 278 -29.34 0.96 -5.94
CA THR A 278 -29.95 1.17 -7.27
C THR A 278 -29.30 2.31 -8.04
N ASN A 279 -28.96 3.41 -7.36
CA ASN A 279 -28.24 4.54 -7.98
C ASN A 279 -26.80 4.19 -8.39
N ALA A 280 -26.13 3.27 -7.67
CA ALA A 280 -24.79 2.81 -8.03
C ALA A 280 -24.81 1.87 -9.26
N VAL A 281 -25.85 1.05 -9.41
CA VAL A 281 -26.04 0.20 -10.60
C VAL A 281 -26.50 1.02 -11.81
N GLY A 282 -27.36 2.03 -11.59
CA GLY A 282 -27.93 2.88 -12.65
C GLY A 282 -26.98 3.95 -13.21
N SER A 283 -25.81 4.18 -12.61
CA SER A 283 -24.79 5.07 -13.17
C SER A 283 -24.08 4.40 -14.34
N SER A 284 -24.79 4.25 -15.47
CA SER A 284 -24.18 3.94 -16.75
C SER A 284 -23.12 4.98 -17.13
N PRO A 285 -22.08 4.57 -17.89
CA PRO A 285 -21.06 5.50 -18.34
C PRO A 285 -21.75 6.64 -19.11
N LYS A 286 -21.48 7.89 -18.70
CA LYS A 286 -21.87 9.09 -19.46
C LYS A 286 -21.63 8.80 -20.94
N LYS A 287 -22.66 8.98 -21.78
CA LYS A 287 -22.53 8.99 -23.25
C LYS A 287 -21.22 9.69 -23.59
N ARG A 288 -20.25 8.95 -24.13
CA ARG A 288 -19.00 9.53 -24.63
C ARG A 288 -19.44 10.60 -25.63
N LYS A 289 -19.28 11.87 -25.27
CA LYS A 289 -19.33 12.93 -26.29
C LYS A 289 -18.28 12.54 -27.31
N ALA A 290 -18.68 12.45 -28.58
CA ALA A 290 -17.76 12.18 -29.67
C ALA A 290 -16.58 13.14 -29.51
N ALA A 291 -15.38 12.59 -29.32
CA ALA A 291 -14.19 13.40 -29.20
C ALA A 291 -14.06 14.21 -30.49
N ASN A 292 -13.94 15.54 -30.36
CA ASN A 292 -13.53 16.37 -31.48
C ASN A 292 -12.23 15.78 -32.03
N LYS A 293 -12.20 15.57 -33.35
CA LYS A 293 -11.01 15.18 -34.11
C LYS A 293 -10.05 16.37 -34.15
N ASP A 294 -9.51 16.76 -33.00
CA ASP A 294 -8.35 17.63 -32.98
C ASP A 294 -7.17 16.75 -33.39
N VAL A 295 -6.68 16.95 -34.62
CA VAL A 295 -5.46 16.32 -35.11
C VAL A 295 -4.34 16.78 -34.19
N MET A 296 -3.90 15.90 -33.29
CA MET A 296 -2.82 16.23 -32.36
C MET A 296 -1.51 16.33 -33.13
N ASN A 297 -1.04 17.56 -33.33
CA ASN A 297 0.32 17.83 -33.80
C ASN A 297 1.31 17.46 -32.69
N GLY A 298 2.14 16.44 -32.91
CA GLY A 298 3.15 16.00 -31.96
C GLY A 298 4.06 14.92 -32.54
N SER A 299 5.27 14.77 -31.98
CA SER A 299 6.17 13.68 -32.37
C SER A 299 5.56 12.32 -32.01
N MET A 300 5.85 11.28 -32.79
CA MET A 300 5.32 9.94 -32.54
C MET A 300 5.62 9.43 -31.12
N ALA A 301 6.81 9.71 -30.59
CA ALA A 301 7.18 9.35 -29.22
C ALA A 301 6.32 10.09 -28.18
N SER A 302 6.04 11.38 -28.38
CA SER A 302 5.18 12.17 -27.50
C SER A 302 3.73 11.69 -27.50
N LEU A 303 3.21 11.26 -28.66
CA LEU A 303 1.86 10.71 -28.78
C LEU A 303 1.73 9.37 -28.07
N LEU A 304 2.70 8.46 -28.24
CA LEU A 304 2.71 7.19 -27.52
C LEU A 304 2.84 7.39 -26.01
N ALA A 305 3.72 8.30 -25.57
CA ALA A 305 3.85 8.66 -24.16
C ALA A 305 2.55 9.26 -23.61
N LYS A 306 1.85 10.09 -24.38
CA LYS A 306 0.57 10.69 -23.98
C LYS A 306 -0.52 9.63 -23.83
N VAL A 307 -0.64 8.70 -24.78
CA VAL A 307 -1.58 7.56 -24.67
C VAL A 307 -1.33 6.78 -23.37
N GLU A 308 -0.05 6.55 -23.06
CA GLU A 308 0.35 5.81 -21.87
C GLU A 308 0.04 6.59 -20.57
N ILE A 309 0.36 7.89 -20.51
CA ILE A 309 0.04 8.76 -19.36
C ILE A 309 -1.49 8.85 -19.18
N ASP A 310 -2.24 9.07 -20.25
CA ASP A 310 -3.71 9.11 -20.19
C ASP A 310 -4.28 7.80 -19.65
N THR A 311 -3.73 6.66 -20.06
CA THR A 311 -4.15 5.34 -19.56
C THR A 311 -3.90 5.22 -18.06
N LEU A 312 -2.73 5.65 -17.59
CA LEU A 312 -2.36 5.60 -16.18
C LEU A 312 -3.20 6.52 -15.29
N VAL A 313 -3.50 7.74 -15.77
CA VAL A 313 -4.20 8.76 -14.97
C VAL A 313 -5.72 8.57 -14.99
N ARG A 314 -6.29 8.12 -16.11
CA ARG A 314 -7.75 7.95 -16.24
C ARG A 314 -8.26 6.71 -15.53
N THR A 315 -7.42 5.69 -15.36
CA THR A 315 -7.78 4.47 -14.61
C THR A 315 -7.35 4.58 -13.15
N PRO A 316 -8.29 4.54 -12.19
CA PRO A 316 -8.02 4.64 -10.76
C PRO A 316 -6.97 3.69 -10.22
N ALA A 317 -7.11 2.42 -10.59
CA ALA A 317 -6.23 1.37 -10.11
C ALA A 317 -4.80 1.61 -10.60
N TYR A 318 -4.65 2.23 -11.77
CA TYR A 318 -3.34 2.53 -12.34
C TYR A 318 -2.78 3.79 -11.71
N LEU A 319 -3.60 4.81 -11.48
CA LEU A 319 -3.18 6.04 -10.79
C LEU A 319 -2.68 5.73 -9.38
N THR A 320 -3.42 4.97 -8.57
CA THR A 320 -3.03 4.72 -7.17
C THR A 320 -1.82 3.82 -7.03
N ASN A 321 -1.69 2.77 -7.85
CA ASN A 321 -0.63 1.77 -7.69
C ASN A 321 0.61 2.07 -8.54
N ASN A 322 0.47 2.69 -9.71
CA ASN A 322 1.61 2.98 -10.60
C ASN A 322 2.12 4.41 -10.39
N VAL A 323 1.26 5.41 -10.56
CA VAL A 323 1.67 6.83 -10.51
C VAL A 323 1.91 7.28 -9.07
N LEU A 324 0.87 7.27 -8.24
CA LEU A 324 0.99 7.62 -6.82
C LEU A 324 1.90 6.64 -6.09
N GLY A 325 1.82 5.35 -6.43
CA GLY A 325 2.69 4.31 -5.89
C GLY A 325 4.19 4.62 -6.06
N ALA A 326 4.59 5.20 -7.20
CA ALA A 326 5.98 5.61 -7.43
C ALA A 326 6.48 6.69 -6.45
N PHE A 327 5.58 7.48 -5.86
CA PHE A 327 5.91 8.55 -4.92
C PHE A 327 5.78 8.15 -3.45
N ILE A 328 5.06 7.06 -3.14
CA ILE A 328 4.86 6.61 -1.75
C ILE A 328 6.20 6.37 -1.06
N LEU A 329 7.12 5.63 -1.69
CA LEU A 329 8.41 5.30 -1.10
C LEU A 329 9.27 6.57 -0.87
N PRO A 330 9.53 7.43 -1.87
CA PRO A 330 10.23 8.70 -1.66
C PRO A 330 9.69 9.51 -0.48
N ILE A 331 8.37 9.71 -0.43
CA ILE A 331 7.76 10.55 0.60
C ILE A 331 7.85 9.86 1.98
N ALA A 332 7.63 8.55 2.05
CA ALA A 332 7.73 7.78 3.29
C ALA A 332 9.14 7.80 3.90
N PHE A 333 10.20 7.92 3.08
CA PHE A 333 11.57 8.12 3.59
C PHE A 333 11.85 9.57 3.96
N MET A 334 11.37 10.54 3.16
CA MET A 334 11.67 11.95 3.40
C MET A 334 10.98 12.52 4.63
N VAL A 335 9.78 12.05 4.98
CA VAL A 335 9.03 12.56 6.14
C VAL A 335 9.76 12.28 7.46
N PRO A 336 10.17 11.04 7.80
CA PRO A 336 10.96 10.77 9.01
C PRO A 336 12.27 11.54 9.03
N ILE A 337 12.99 11.57 7.91
CA ILE A 337 14.25 12.31 7.77
C ILE A 337 14.05 13.78 8.10
N TYR A 338 13.00 14.41 7.54
CA TYR A 338 12.71 15.82 7.77
C TYR A 338 12.53 16.13 9.25
N PHE A 339 11.77 15.30 9.95
CA PHE A 339 11.49 15.54 11.35
C PHE A 339 12.67 15.19 12.26
N VAL A 340 13.43 14.14 11.96
CA VAL A 340 14.67 13.84 12.69
C VAL A 340 15.63 15.03 12.62
N PHE A 341 15.87 15.58 11.43
CA PHE A 341 16.79 16.71 11.26
C PHE A 341 16.24 18.03 11.82
N LYS A 342 14.94 18.28 11.72
CA LYS A 342 14.30 19.43 12.37
C LYS A 342 14.47 19.40 13.89
N ASN A 343 14.46 18.19 14.46
CA ASN A 343 14.48 17.96 15.90
C ASN A 343 15.90 17.94 16.48
N THR A 344 16.91 17.67 15.65
CA THR A 344 18.30 17.88 16.03
C THR A 344 18.66 19.35 15.90
N GLU A 345 19.35 19.93 16.88
CA GLU A 345 19.94 21.29 16.78
C GLU A 345 21.10 21.37 15.77
N ILE A 346 21.28 20.35 14.92
CA ILE A 346 22.33 20.26 13.92
C ILE A 346 21.91 21.13 12.73
N ASP A 347 22.56 22.26 12.57
CA ASP A 347 22.39 23.08 11.37
C ASP A 347 22.93 22.34 10.13
N SER A 348 22.34 22.66 8.98
CA SER A 348 22.76 22.20 7.65
C SER A 348 24.27 22.35 7.41
N ALA A 349 24.87 23.45 7.88
CA ALA A 349 26.31 23.68 7.80
C ALA A 349 27.11 22.64 8.60
N GLN A 350 26.69 22.34 9.83
CA GLN A 350 27.35 21.33 10.68
C GLN A 350 27.23 19.93 10.08
N LEU A 351 26.05 19.58 9.57
CA LEU A 351 25.83 18.30 8.89
C LEU A 351 26.72 18.17 7.65
N SER A 352 26.84 19.25 6.86
CA SER A 352 27.71 19.29 5.68
C SER A 352 29.19 19.07 6.06
N LEU A 353 29.65 19.64 7.18
CA LEU A 353 31.01 19.47 7.68
C LEU A 353 31.25 18.04 8.15
N MET A 354 30.30 17.43 8.86
CA MET A 354 30.37 16.04 9.29
C MET A 354 30.47 15.09 8.09
N ILE A 355 29.64 15.29 7.07
CA ILE A 355 29.67 14.49 5.84
C ILE A 355 31.01 14.67 5.12
N ASN A 356 31.48 15.92 4.96
CA ASN A 356 32.78 16.18 4.34
C ASN A 356 33.94 15.54 5.11
N ALA A 357 33.89 15.52 6.44
CA ALA A 357 34.89 14.86 7.28
C ALA A 357 34.86 13.33 7.08
N MET A 358 33.67 12.72 7.08
CA MET A 358 33.50 11.29 6.81
C MET A 358 33.97 10.92 5.40
N LEU A 359 33.71 11.76 4.40
CA LEU A 359 34.15 11.52 3.03
C LEU A 359 35.67 11.62 2.87
N LYS A 360 36.33 12.48 3.65
CA LYS A 360 37.79 12.57 3.67
C LYS A 360 38.46 11.33 4.25
N THR A 361 37.88 10.68 5.28
CA THR A 361 38.49 9.48 5.89
C THR A 361 38.54 8.30 4.93
N VAL A 362 37.55 8.16 4.06
CA VAL A 362 37.51 7.15 2.99
C VAL A 362 38.01 7.65 1.64
N ASN A 363 38.60 8.85 1.59
CA ASN A 363 39.13 9.49 0.37
C ASN A 363 38.14 9.48 -0.81
N LEU A 364 36.86 9.78 -0.53
CA LEU A 364 35.78 9.73 -1.51
C LEU A 364 35.28 11.15 -1.82
N PRO A 365 35.51 11.69 -3.04
CA PRO A 365 34.99 13.00 -3.40
C PRO A 365 33.46 13.04 -3.37
N MET A 366 32.90 14.20 -3.01
CA MET A 366 31.45 14.41 -2.85
C MET A 366 30.62 14.00 -4.09
N PHE A 367 31.14 14.26 -5.29
CA PHE A 367 30.50 13.83 -6.54
C PHE A 367 30.27 12.31 -6.58
N TRP A 368 31.29 11.51 -6.25
CA TRP A 368 31.23 10.06 -6.29
C TRP A 368 30.37 9.49 -5.16
N ALA A 369 30.43 10.11 -3.97
CA ALA A 369 29.54 9.78 -2.86
C ALA A 369 28.07 10.01 -3.23
N ALA A 370 27.76 11.20 -3.77
CA ALA A 370 26.42 11.54 -4.21
C ALA A 370 25.94 10.63 -5.35
N MET A 371 26.83 10.23 -6.26
CA MET A 371 26.54 9.27 -7.32
C MET A 371 26.21 7.88 -6.78
N LEU A 372 26.91 7.40 -5.76
CA LEU A 372 26.57 6.14 -5.08
C LEU A 372 25.18 6.23 -4.43
N VAL A 373 24.89 7.31 -3.70
CA VAL A 373 23.56 7.55 -3.10
C VAL A 373 22.48 7.60 -4.19
N GLY A 374 22.75 8.30 -5.29
CA GLY A 374 21.92 8.33 -6.47
C GLY A 374 21.65 6.94 -7.02
N MET A 375 22.66 6.07 -7.08
CA MET A 375 22.47 4.69 -7.55
C MET A 375 21.51 3.88 -6.69
N VAL A 376 21.64 3.99 -5.37
CA VAL A 376 20.73 3.34 -4.44
C VAL A 376 19.30 3.86 -4.64
N ILE A 377 19.13 5.18 -4.72
CA ILE A 377 17.83 5.80 -4.99
C ILE A 377 17.25 5.30 -6.32
N GLY A 378 18.06 5.22 -7.37
CA GLY A 378 17.65 4.77 -8.69
C GLY A 378 17.14 3.32 -8.70
N TYR A 379 17.81 2.39 -8.01
CA TYR A 379 17.33 1.00 -7.87
C TYR A 379 16.04 0.92 -7.05
N MET A 380 15.98 1.66 -5.93
CA MET A 380 14.80 1.67 -5.06
C MET A 380 13.57 2.20 -5.80
N VAL A 381 13.71 3.37 -6.44
CA VAL A 381 12.62 4.02 -7.15
C VAL A 381 12.27 3.23 -8.42
N GLY A 382 13.25 2.90 -9.26
CA GLY A 382 13.02 2.17 -10.51
C GLY A 382 12.31 0.82 -10.30
N GLY A 383 12.74 0.05 -9.29
CA GLY A 383 12.14 -1.24 -8.93
C GLY A 383 10.78 -1.14 -8.22
N SER A 384 10.45 0.01 -7.63
CA SER A 384 9.16 0.24 -6.96
C SER A 384 8.04 0.67 -7.90
N THR A 385 8.37 1.07 -9.14
CA THR A 385 7.34 1.48 -10.11
C THR A 385 6.64 0.26 -10.73
N ALA A 386 5.39 0.00 -10.32
CA ALA A 386 4.55 -1.02 -10.96
C ALA A 386 4.25 -0.72 -12.45
N THR A 387 4.61 0.49 -12.91
CA THR A 387 4.37 1.00 -14.26
C THR A 387 5.03 0.15 -15.35
N THR A 388 6.26 -0.34 -15.17
CA THR A 388 6.88 -1.24 -16.15
C THR A 388 6.49 -2.70 -15.93
N GLN A 389 6.27 -3.08 -14.67
CA GLN A 389 5.91 -4.44 -14.25
C GLN A 389 4.50 -4.88 -14.70
N THR A 390 3.67 -3.92 -15.13
CA THR A 390 2.32 -4.16 -15.64
C THR A 390 2.09 -3.55 -17.02
N ALA A 391 3.15 -3.15 -17.73
CA ALA A 391 3.03 -2.33 -18.93
C ALA A 391 2.29 -3.01 -20.10
N ILE A 392 2.44 -4.32 -20.23
CA ILE A 392 1.71 -5.18 -21.17
C ILE A 392 0.43 -5.70 -20.53
N THR A 393 0.53 -6.18 -19.29
CA THR A 393 -0.61 -6.72 -18.53
C THR A 393 -1.79 -5.74 -18.43
N ARG A 394 -1.54 -4.45 -18.16
CA ARG A 394 -2.59 -3.42 -18.02
C ARG A 394 -3.37 -3.17 -19.30
N GLY A 395 -2.76 -3.44 -20.45
CA GLY A 395 -3.45 -3.36 -21.74
C GLY A 395 -4.48 -4.48 -21.91
N GLY A 396 -4.26 -5.64 -21.27
CA GLY A 396 -5.08 -6.83 -21.46
C GLY A 396 -5.12 -7.29 -22.93
N ARG A 397 -6.10 -8.11 -23.28
CA ARG A 397 -6.28 -8.57 -24.68
C ARG A 397 -6.54 -7.43 -25.66
N ALA A 398 -7.33 -6.43 -25.26
CA ALA A 398 -7.66 -5.29 -26.11
C ALA A 398 -6.44 -4.41 -26.40
N GLY A 399 -5.60 -4.15 -25.38
CA GLY A 399 -4.36 -3.42 -25.53
C GLY A 399 -3.32 -4.19 -26.35
N LEU A 400 -3.25 -5.52 -26.21
CA LEU A 400 -2.40 -6.35 -27.07
C LEU A 400 -2.85 -6.27 -28.55
N ALA A 401 -4.16 -6.38 -28.81
CA ALA A 401 -4.70 -6.22 -30.15
C ALA A 401 -4.43 -4.82 -30.72
N TRP A 402 -4.55 -3.78 -29.90
CA TRP A 402 -4.21 -2.41 -30.27
C TRP A 402 -2.73 -2.30 -30.67
N MET A 403 -1.79 -2.81 -29.86
CA MET A 403 -0.35 -2.78 -30.16
C MET A 403 0.00 -3.49 -31.49
N LYS A 404 -0.74 -4.54 -31.85
CA LYS A 404 -0.61 -5.25 -33.15
C LYS A 404 -1.18 -4.45 -34.33
N SER A 405 -2.25 -3.70 -34.11
CA SER A 405 -2.97 -2.97 -35.17
C SER A 405 -2.35 -1.61 -35.53
N VAL A 406 -1.62 -1.01 -34.59
CA VAL A 406 -1.05 0.33 -34.78
C VAL A 406 0.14 0.23 -35.75
N PRO A 407 0.22 1.09 -36.80
CA PRO A 407 1.30 1.08 -37.80
C PRO A 407 2.58 1.74 -37.25
N VAL A 408 3.03 1.30 -36.07
CA VAL A 408 4.23 1.78 -35.40
C VAL A 408 5.03 0.58 -34.90
N PRO A 409 6.35 0.52 -35.15
CA PRO A 409 7.19 -0.57 -34.67
C PRO A 409 7.02 -0.81 -33.17
N ILE A 410 6.90 -2.09 -32.78
CA ILE A 410 6.74 -2.52 -31.38
C ILE A 410 7.86 -1.96 -30.50
N GLU A 411 9.09 -1.86 -31.02
CA GLU A 411 10.21 -1.24 -30.32
C GLU A 411 9.86 0.17 -29.81
N LYS A 412 9.31 1.03 -30.66
CA LYS A 412 8.93 2.40 -30.26
C LYS A 412 7.80 2.40 -29.24
N GLN A 413 6.87 1.44 -29.31
CA GLN A 413 5.78 1.29 -28.35
C GLN A 413 6.30 0.86 -26.96
N LEU A 414 7.21 -0.11 -26.91
CA LEU A 414 7.84 -0.57 -25.67
C LEU A 414 8.75 0.52 -25.06
N GLN A 415 9.50 1.24 -25.89
CA GLN A 415 10.32 2.35 -25.43
C GLN A 415 9.47 3.50 -24.86
N ALA A 416 8.31 3.79 -25.45
CA ALA A 416 7.39 4.78 -24.87
C ALA A 416 6.92 4.37 -23.46
N LYS A 417 6.66 3.08 -23.23
CA LYS A 417 6.29 2.55 -21.90
C LYS A 417 7.43 2.70 -20.88
N ILE A 418 8.66 2.42 -21.28
CA ILE A 418 9.85 2.62 -20.43
C ILE A 418 10.03 4.11 -20.14
N ASN A 419 9.92 4.98 -21.15
CA ASN A 419 10.09 6.42 -20.98
C ASN A 419 9.08 7.03 -20.00
N VAL A 420 7.82 6.62 -20.04
CA VAL A 420 6.82 7.08 -19.07
C VAL A 420 7.14 6.62 -17.65
N ALA A 421 7.59 5.37 -17.47
CA ALA A 421 8.05 4.89 -16.17
C ALA A 421 9.30 5.64 -15.69
N MET A 422 10.23 5.98 -16.60
CA MET A 422 11.41 6.78 -16.31
C MET A 422 11.08 8.20 -15.88
N ILE A 423 10.09 8.85 -16.50
CA ILE A 423 9.62 10.17 -16.05
C ILE A 423 9.17 10.10 -14.59
N LEU A 424 8.37 9.09 -14.24
CA LEU A 424 7.93 8.88 -12.86
C LEU A 424 9.11 8.61 -11.92
N ALA A 425 10.04 7.73 -12.33
CA ALA A 425 11.21 7.39 -11.53
C ALA A 425 12.15 8.59 -11.32
N ILE A 426 12.36 9.43 -12.33
CA ILE A 426 13.17 10.65 -12.22
C ILE A 426 12.49 11.65 -11.28
N LEU A 427 11.17 11.87 -11.42
CA LEU A 427 10.42 12.75 -10.52
C LEU A 427 10.51 12.28 -9.06
N SER A 428 10.34 10.97 -8.83
CA SER A 428 10.49 10.36 -7.51
C SER A 428 11.92 10.48 -6.96
N SER A 429 12.93 10.30 -7.81
CA SER A 429 14.34 10.46 -7.43
C SER A 429 14.68 11.91 -7.10
N LEU A 430 14.11 12.87 -7.84
CA LEU A 430 14.28 14.31 -7.57
C LEU A 430 13.73 14.71 -6.20
N ILE A 431 12.61 14.12 -5.77
CA ILE A 431 12.06 14.36 -4.42
C ILE A 431 13.05 13.89 -3.35
N MET A 432 13.64 12.69 -3.51
CA MET A 432 14.61 12.17 -2.55
C MET A 432 15.92 12.96 -2.57
N ILE A 433 16.51 13.17 -3.76
CA ILE A 433 17.80 13.86 -3.91
C ILE A 433 17.66 15.33 -3.47
N GLY A 434 16.62 16.03 -3.91
CA GLY A 434 16.35 17.40 -3.51
C GLY A 434 16.11 17.52 -2.01
N GLY A 435 15.40 16.56 -1.42
CA GLY A 435 15.19 16.48 0.02
C GLY A 435 16.50 16.28 0.80
N ILE A 436 17.38 15.38 0.35
CA ILE A 436 18.70 15.16 0.99
C ILE A 436 19.58 16.42 0.88
N LEU A 437 19.61 17.05 -0.30
CA LEU A 437 20.39 18.28 -0.52
C LEU A 437 19.83 19.49 0.22
N PHE A 438 18.53 19.51 0.52
CA PHE A 438 17.95 20.53 1.38
C PHE A 438 18.56 20.50 2.79
N PHE A 439 18.81 19.31 3.34
CA PHE A 439 19.41 19.17 4.68
C PHE A 439 20.92 19.38 4.71
N ILE A 440 21.65 18.89 3.70
CA ILE A 440 23.12 18.98 3.65
C ILE A 440 23.58 20.37 3.13
N GLY A 441 22.65 21.18 2.63
CA GLY A 441 22.94 22.39 1.87
C GLY A 441 23.13 22.09 0.39
N PHE A 442 22.67 23.00 -0.46
CA PHE A 442 22.70 22.81 -1.91
C PHE A 442 24.14 22.78 -2.44
N GLN A 443 24.51 21.66 -3.07
CA GLN A 443 25.81 21.49 -3.70
C GLN A 443 25.64 21.01 -5.14
N PHE A 444 26.00 21.86 -6.10
CA PHE A 444 25.75 21.64 -7.51
C PHE A 444 26.36 20.33 -8.05
N PHE A 445 27.62 20.04 -7.69
CA PHE A 445 28.29 18.80 -8.11
C PHE A 445 27.70 17.54 -7.46
N ALA A 446 27.18 17.64 -6.23
CA ALA A 446 26.49 16.54 -5.58
C ALA A 446 25.16 16.24 -6.28
N LEU A 447 24.41 17.27 -6.69
CA LEU A 447 23.19 17.11 -7.49
C LEU A 447 23.47 16.36 -8.80
N ILE A 448 24.49 16.78 -9.56
CA ILE A 448 24.85 16.13 -10.83
C ILE A 448 25.24 14.67 -10.58
N GLY A 449 26.12 14.41 -9.60
CA GLY A 449 26.53 13.06 -9.24
C GLY A 449 25.33 12.19 -8.91
N ALA A 450 24.44 12.65 -8.03
CA ALA A 450 23.25 11.92 -7.62
C ALA A 450 22.26 11.68 -8.78
N LEU A 451 22.07 12.65 -9.67
CA LEU A 451 21.19 12.48 -10.84
C LEU A 451 21.74 11.45 -11.83
N LEU A 452 23.04 11.53 -12.15
CA LEU A 452 23.70 10.53 -13.00
C LEU A 452 23.60 9.14 -12.35
N GLY A 453 23.87 9.07 -11.05
CA GLY A 453 23.72 7.88 -10.23
C GLY A 453 22.32 7.30 -10.29
N ALA A 454 21.26 8.10 -10.29
CA ALA A 454 19.88 7.62 -10.25
C ALA A 454 19.32 7.19 -11.62
N ILE A 455 19.66 7.90 -12.70
CA ILE A 455 19.05 7.68 -14.02
C ILE A 455 19.37 6.29 -14.58
N VAL A 456 20.64 5.86 -14.51
CA VAL A 456 21.10 4.61 -15.12
C VAL A 456 20.48 3.37 -14.45
N PRO A 457 20.59 3.18 -13.12
CA PRO A 457 19.86 2.15 -12.38
C PRO A 457 18.35 2.15 -12.59
N SER A 458 17.72 3.34 -12.62
CA SER A 458 16.28 3.44 -12.81
C SER A 458 15.87 2.86 -14.16
N TYR A 459 16.65 3.15 -15.20
CA TYR A 459 16.43 2.65 -16.55
C TYR A 459 16.62 1.14 -16.63
N LEU A 460 17.71 0.62 -16.04
CA LEU A 460 17.97 -0.81 -15.97
C LEU A 460 16.85 -1.56 -15.23
N SER A 461 16.38 -1.01 -14.10
CA SER A 461 15.27 -1.56 -13.31
C SER A 461 13.95 -1.54 -14.08
N CYS A 462 13.68 -0.49 -14.84
CA CYS A 462 12.49 -0.41 -15.70
C CYS A 462 12.54 -1.43 -16.85
N GLN A 463 13.69 -1.62 -17.49
CA GLN A 463 13.87 -2.61 -18.56
C GLN A 463 13.71 -4.04 -18.05
N THR A 464 14.39 -4.39 -16.96
CA THR A 464 14.30 -5.72 -16.34
C THR A 464 12.87 -6.02 -15.86
N SER A 465 12.21 -5.06 -15.24
CA SER A 465 10.80 -5.17 -14.84
C SER A 465 9.85 -5.38 -16.03
N LEU A 466 10.10 -4.69 -17.16
CA LEU A 466 9.32 -4.90 -18.39
C LEU A 466 9.52 -6.29 -18.97
N LEU A 467 10.75 -6.81 -18.96
CA LEU A 467 11.05 -8.18 -19.42
C LEU A 467 10.25 -9.22 -18.64
N MET A 468 10.10 -9.03 -17.33
CA MET A 468 9.29 -9.92 -16.49
C MET A 468 7.80 -9.88 -16.88
N ASP A 469 7.26 -8.71 -17.20
CA ASP A 469 5.86 -8.59 -17.66
C ASP A 469 5.66 -9.19 -19.06
N ILE A 470 6.64 -9.09 -19.95
CA ILE A 470 6.61 -9.71 -21.28
C ILE A 470 6.73 -11.24 -21.20
N TYR A 471 7.49 -11.76 -20.24
CA TYR A 471 7.68 -13.21 -20.07
C TYR A 471 6.39 -13.92 -19.63
N HIS A 472 5.58 -13.28 -18.77
CA HIS A 472 4.34 -13.88 -18.26
C HIS A 472 3.18 -12.86 -18.15
N PRO A 473 2.72 -12.25 -19.26
CA PRO A 473 1.72 -11.20 -19.20
C PRO A 473 0.35 -11.75 -18.75
N LYS A 474 -0.27 -11.09 -17.77
CA LYS A 474 -1.59 -11.49 -17.26
C LYS A 474 -2.69 -10.75 -18.01
N LEU A 475 -3.03 -11.21 -19.21
CA LEU A 475 -3.98 -10.51 -20.09
C LEU A 475 -5.46 -10.69 -19.71
N ASP A 476 -5.78 -11.76 -18.96
CA ASP A 476 -7.14 -12.13 -18.59
C ASP A 476 -7.49 -11.63 -17.18
N TRP A 477 -7.77 -10.33 -17.08
CA TRP A 477 -8.27 -9.72 -15.86
C TRP A 477 -9.74 -9.33 -16.01
N GLN A 478 -10.50 -9.50 -14.93
CA GLN A 478 -11.95 -9.21 -14.88
C GLN A 478 -12.25 -7.78 -14.45
N ASP A 479 -11.23 -7.08 -13.94
CA ASP A 479 -11.28 -5.73 -13.39
C ASP A 479 -9.89 -5.12 -13.50
N GLU A 480 -9.78 -3.83 -13.82
CA GLU A 480 -8.49 -3.14 -14.04
C GLU A 480 -7.60 -3.22 -12.79
N ALA A 481 -8.18 -3.26 -11.60
CA ALA A 481 -7.46 -3.46 -10.34
C ALA A 481 -6.74 -4.81 -10.25
N GLN A 482 -7.26 -5.87 -10.88
CA GLN A 482 -6.64 -7.21 -10.87
C GLN A 482 -5.39 -7.29 -11.75
N ALA A 483 -5.23 -6.38 -12.71
CA ALA A 483 -4.04 -6.27 -13.55
C ALA A 483 -2.82 -5.78 -12.75
N VAL A 484 -3.04 -5.07 -11.63
CA VAL A 484 -1.97 -4.53 -10.78
C VAL A 484 -1.90 -5.19 -9.40
N LYS A 485 -2.99 -5.18 -8.63
CA LYS A 485 -2.95 -5.57 -7.19
C LYS A 485 -2.80 -7.08 -6.95
N ASN A 486 -3.25 -7.92 -7.88
CA ASN A 486 -3.17 -9.38 -7.77
C ASN A 486 -2.33 -9.97 -8.91
N ASN A 487 -1.33 -9.22 -9.34
CA ASN A 487 -0.45 -9.62 -10.42
C ASN A 487 0.91 -10.02 -9.84
N LEU A 488 1.24 -11.29 -9.97
CA LEU A 488 2.51 -11.85 -9.51
C LEU A 488 3.69 -11.21 -10.27
N ASN A 489 3.48 -10.66 -11.47
CA ASN A 489 4.51 -9.93 -12.21
C ASN A 489 4.97 -8.65 -11.50
N VAL A 490 4.10 -7.99 -10.73
CA VAL A 490 4.49 -6.83 -9.92
C VAL A 490 5.52 -7.25 -8.89
N PHE A 491 5.22 -8.34 -8.16
CA PHE A 491 6.15 -8.89 -7.17
C PHE A 491 7.44 -9.42 -7.83
N LEU A 492 7.33 -10.17 -8.92
CA LEU A 492 8.50 -10.70 -9.63
C LEU A 492 9.37 -9.60 -10.25
N GLY A 493 8.78 -8.53 -10.79
CA GLY A 493 9.51 -7.39 -11.34
C GLY A 493 10.26 -6.63 -10.25
N MET A 494 9.65 -6.45 -9.08
CA MET A 494 10.31 -5.87 -7.92
C MET A 494 11.47 -6.76 -7.46
N PHE A 495 11.24 -8.07 -7.33
CA PHE A 495 12.27 -9.04 -6.96
C PHE A 495 13.42 -9.09 -7.97
N ALA A 496 13.13 -9.03 -9.28
CA ALA A 496 14.14 -8.98 -10.33
C ALA A 496 15.00 -7.72 -10.24
N SER A 497 14.39 -6.57 -9.91
CA SER A 497 15.11 -5.31 -9.71
C SER A 497 16.01 -5.36 -8.46
N PHE A 498 15.53 -5.98 -7.37
CA PHE A 498 16.35 -6.23 -6.17
C PHE A 498 17.52 -7.18 -6.45
N LEU A 499 17.26 -8.30 -7.13
CA LEU A 499 18.31 -9.24 -7.54
C LEU A 499 19.37 -8.54 -8.40
N MET A 500 18.95 -7.68 -9.33
CA MET A 500 19.88 -6.89 -10.14
C MET A 500 20.74 -5.96 -9.26
N GLY A 501 20.14 -5.31 -8.26
CA GLY A 501 20.87 -4.52 -7.27
C GLY A 501 21.89 -5.35 -6.48
N VAL A 502 21.54 -6.57 -6.06
CA VAL A 502 22.45 -7.49 -5.37
C VAL A 502 23.62 -7.91 -6.27
N ILE A 503 23.36 -8.25 -7.53
CA ILE A 503 24.40 -8.61 -8.51
C ILE A 503 25.40 -7.46 -8.65
N ILE A 504 24.90 -6.24 -8.75
CA ILE A 504 25.72 -5.04 -8.90
C ILE A 504 26.50 -4.74 -7.63
N PHE A 505 25.89 -4.95 -6.45
CA PHE A 505 26.58 -4.82 -5.17
C PHE A 505 27.73 -5.84 -5.04
N VAL A 506 27.51 -7.10 -5.41
CA VAL A 506 28.56 -8.13 -5.40
C VAL A 506 29.68 -7.77 -6.39
N ALA A 507 29.34 -7.29 -7.58
CA ALA A 507 30.32 -6.80 -8.55
C ALA A 507 31.13 -5.62 -7.99
N ALA A 508 30.47 -4.66 -7.34
CA ALA A 508 31.12 -3.53 -6.68
C ALA A 508 32.08 -4.00 -5.58
N TRP A 509 31.65 -4.95 -4.74
CA TRP A 509 32.49 -5.51 -3.68
C TRP A 509 33.74 -6.22 -4.23
N LEU A 510 33.59 -7.03 -5.29
CA LEU A 510 34.72 -7.68 -5.96
C LEU A 510 35.69 -6.66 -6.55
N ILE A 511 35.18 -5.63 -7.24
CA ILE A 511 36.04 -4.59 -7.85
C ILE A 511 36.76 -3.78 -6.76
N TYR A 512 36.07 -3.47 -5.66
CA TYR A 512 36.70 -2.79 -4.53
C TYR A 512 37.80 -3.64 -3.90
N SER A 513 37.57 -4.95 -3.73
CA SER A 513 38.58 -5.87 -3.18
C SER A 513 39.86 -5.94 -4.01
N LEU A 514 39.76 -5.70 -5.33
CA LEU A 514 40.90 -5.71 -6.25
C LEU A 514 41.58 -4.34 -6.37
N SER A 515 40.79 -3.26 -6.42
CA SER A 515 41.28 -1.91 -6.70
C SER A 515 41.62 -1.09 -5.47
N ASN A 516 41.05 -1.44 -4.30
CA ASN A 516 41.09 -0.68 -3.04
C ASN A 516 40.68 0.80 -3.20
N SER A 517 39.95 1.14 -4.27
CA SER A 517 39.56 2.50 -4.62
C SER A 517 38.05 2.58 -4.81
N LEU A 518 37.37 3.34 -3.95
CA LEU A 518 35.93 3.55 -4.04
C LEU A 518 35.55 4.28 -5.32
N VAL A 519 36.36 5.26 -5.74
CA VAL A 519 36.13 6.02 -6.99
C VAL A 519 36.16 5.09 -8.20
N LEU A 520 37.20 4.25 -8.32
CA LEU A 520 37.33 3.32 -9.43
C LEU A 520 36.21 2.29 -9.43
N THR A 521 35.79 1.83 -8.25
CA THR A 521 34.66 0.93 -8.07
C THR A 521 33.35 1.54 -8.57
N ILE A 522 33.03 2.77 -8.15
CA ILE A 522 31.78 3.43 -8.55
C ILE A 522 31.77 3.72 -10.05
N ALA A 523 32.91 4.16 -10.61
CA ALA A 523 33.05 4.42 -12.04
C ALA A 523 32.85 3.16 -12.89
N THR A 524 33.53 2.07 -12.54
CA THR A 524 33.44 0.80 -13.25
C THR A 524 32.04 0.19 -13.14
N VAL A 525 31.42 0.23 -11.96
CA VAL A 525 30.05 -0.23 -11.75
C VAL A 525 29.06 0.58 -12.60
N PHE A 526 29.22 1.89 -12.70
CA PHE A 526 28.40 2.72 -13.59
C PHE A 526 28.54 2.30 -15.06
N VAL A 527 29.78 2.09 -15.52
CA VAL A 527 30.04 1.63 -16.90
C VAL A 527 29.41 0.27 -17.15
N ILE A 528 29.54 -0.69 -16.21
CA ILE A 528 28.91 -2.01 -16.32
C ILE A 528 27.40 -1.87 -16.52
N GLN A 529 26.74 -1.01 -15.74
CA GLN A 529 25.30 -0.80 -15.85
C GLN A 529 24.92 -0.20 -17.21
N VAL A 530 25.67 0.77 -17.72
CA VAL A 530 25.44 1.34 -19.06
C VAL A 530 25.61 0.27 -20.15
N VAL A 531 26.63 -0.58 -20.04
CA VAL A 531 26.83 -1.71 -20.97
C VAL A 531 25.67 -2.69 -20.89
N MET A 532 25.20 -3.04 -19.69
CA MET A 532 24.04 -3.91 -19.50
C MET A 532 22.78 -3.35 -20.15
N ILE A 533 22.54 -2.03 -20.05
CA ILE A 533 21.44 -1.37 -20.75
C ILE A 533 21.55 -1.58 -22.27
N GLY A 534 22.74 -1.41 -22.83
CA GLY A 534 23.00 -1.66 -24.26
C GLY A 534 22.73 -3.10 -24.67
N LEU A 535 23.19 -4.08 -23.87
CA LEU A 535 22.98 -5.51 -24.11
C LEU A 535 21.50 -5.90 -24.00
N LEU A 536 20.76 -5.29 -23.07
CA LEU A 536 19.34 -5.55 -22.86
C LEU A 536 18.43 -4.76 -23.81
N TRP A 537 18.93 -3.76 -24.54
CA TRP A 537 18.11 -2.87 -25.37
C TRP A 537 17.15 -3.60 -26.31
N LYS A 538 17.64 -4.62 -27.02
CA LYS A 538 16.84 -5.39 -28.01
C LYS A 538 16.08 -6.56 -27.39
N GLN A 539 16.32 -6.91 -26.13
CA GLN A 539 15.71 -8.09 -25.49
C GLN A 539 14.19 -7.97 -25.32
N PRO A 540 13.61 -6.83 -24.89
CA PRO A 540 12.16 -6.68 -24.79
C PRO A 540 11.45 -6.97 -26.11
N VAL A 541 12.00 -6.48 -27.21
CA VAL A 541 11.44 -6.69 -28.56
C VAL A 541 11.52 -8.16 -28.95
N LYS A 542 12.69 -8.80 -28.77
CA LYS A 542 12.87 -10.23 -29.07
C LYS A 542 11.91 -11.11 -28.27
N TRP A 543 11.77 -10.87 -26.97
CA TRP A 543 10.89 -11.65 -26.10
C TRP A 543 9.42 -11.40 -26.43
N PHE A 544 9.06 -10.17 -26.79
CA PHE A 544 7.69 -9.85 -27.19
C PHE A 544 7.31 -10.54 -28.51
N HIS A 545 8.19 -10.56 -29.51
CA HIS A 545 7.94 -11.32 -30.74
C HIS A 545 7.80 -12.82 -30.47
N LYS A 546 8.72 -13.40 -29.68
CA LYS A 546 8.64 -14.81 -29.27
C LYS A 546 7.33 -15.12 -28.53
N TYR A 547 6.84 -14.18 -27.70
CA TYR A 547 5.55 -14.32 -27.05
C TYR A 547 4.40 -14.31 -28.07
N LEU A 548 4.43 -13.40 -29.04
CA LEU A 548 3.42 -13.35 -30.09
C LEU A 548 3.36 -14.63 -30.93
N ASP A 549 4.50 -15.20 -31.28
CA ASP A 549 4.60 -16.43 -32.08
C ASP A 549 4.03 -17.66 -31.35
N ASN A 550 4.10 -17.67 -30.02
CA ASN A 550 3.56 -18.77 -29.19
C ASN A 550 2.05 -18.64 -28.90
N VAL A 551 1.45 -17.48 -29.20
CA VAL A 551 0.05 -17.15 -28.86
C VAL A 551 -0.83 -16.99 -30.10
N SER A 552 -0.23 -16.82 -31.28
CA SER A 552 -0.87 -17.06 -32.59
C SER A 552 -1.05 -18.55 -32.84
#